data_AF-A0A8H7JBT2-F1
#
_entry.id   AF-A0A8H7JBT2-F1
#
_cell.length_a   1.000
_cell.length_b   1.000
_cell.length_c   1.000
_cell.angle_alpha   90.00
_cell.angle_beta   90.00
_cell.angle_gamma   90.00
#
_symmetry.space_group_name_H-M   'P 1'
#
loop_
_entity.id
_entity.type
_entity.pdbx_description
1 polymer ?
#
loop_
_entity_poly.entity_id
_entity_poly.type
_entity_poly.pdbx_seq_one_letter_code
_entity_poly.pdbx_strand_id
1 'polypeptide(L)'
;MSEVPTFQSAPGPSSFDHGINYEAAIDWVKVWTTLANIEHHIRDLCAKERKSYLDMLYEARVYRTSERPQHMQKLLDDDHTMNGILAMLQEAADVTKHSTPDQSISMAWQARYVLVKLHTTRMRYDADAYNAGFPLAADADFNKRLDTIVQWLAIELVNVLTELDALLPGMRYEEIYTLEGPDHDIATVGTLLPDSELRSRQDEVLQTDVLPENWERDHRIRCVLCLENYTTYDPAFQLACNHIVGRTCMSTWLNSTNAQATSCPHCMRVLCPPRTRTMISPTAEQIARANTIRTHRDKVGNIASVALRVVLKAYGLVRAQTVAQNVVDVVNAGLVRNGVQFRLLSRYVENLDKLVIGVRRWEE
;
A
#
# COMPACT_ATOMS: atom_id res chain seq x y z
N MET A 1 -66.63 -5.22 -21.00
CA MET A 1 -65.37 -5.08 -21.75
C MET A 1 -64.99 -3.62 -21.63
N SER A 2 -64.08 -3.32 -20.69
CA SER A 2 -63.68 -1.95 -20.34
C SER A 2 -62.19 -1.85 -20.59
N GLU A 3 -61.80 -0.95 -21.47
CA GLU A 3 -60.42 -0.73 -21.90
C GLU A 3 -59.59 -0.12 -20.76
N VAL A 4 -58.44 -0.73 -20.51
CA VAL A 4 -57.44 -0.23 -19.55
C VAL A 4 -56.50 0.72 -20.30
N PRO A 5 -56.29 1.97 -19.84
CA PRO A 5 -55.42 2.90 -20.52
C PRO A 5 -53.95 2.53 -20.29
N THR A 6 -53.21 2.47 -21.40
CA THR A 6 -51.78 2.19 -21.46
C THR A 6 -51.00 3.41 -20.95
N PHE A 7 -50.27 3.25 -19.85
CA PHE A 7 -49.32 4.27 -19.37
C PHE A 7 -48.11 4.32 -20.30
N GLN A 8 -47.95 5.41 -21.04
CA GLN A 8 -46.69 5.72 -21.72
C GLN A 8 -45.67 6.18 -20.67
N SER A 9 -44.61 5.38 -20.51
CA SER A 9 -43.43 5.73 -19.71
C SER A 9 -42.73 6.96 -20.31
N ALA A 10 -42.50 7.97 -19.47
CA ALA A 10 -41.74 9.17 -19.83
C ALA A 10 -40.32 8.80 -20.31
N PRO A 11 -39.76 9.52 -21.30
CA PRO A 11 -38.36 9.34 -21.70
C PRO A 11 -37.46 9.69 -20.51
N GLY A 12 -36.68 8.73 -20.04
CA GLY A 12 -35.68 8.94 -19.00
C GLY A 12 -34.63 9.97 -19.45
N PRO A 13 -33.96 10.64 -18.51
CA PRO A 13 -32.93 11.63 -18.83
C PRO A 13 -31.81 10.94 -19.62
N SER A 14 -31.59 11.36 -20.86
CA SER A 14 -30.46 10.91 -21.67
C SER A 14 -29.18 11.49 -21.09
N SER A 15 -28.51 10.73 -20.23
CA SER A 15 -27.14 10.99 -19.80
C SER A 15 -26.19 10.69 -20.97
N PHE A 16 -26.04 11.66 -21.87
CA PHE A 16 -24.89 11.71 -22.77
C PHE A 16 -23.68 12.18 -21.97
N ASP A 17 -23.16 11.26 -21.15
CA ASP A 17 -21.87 11.40 -20.48
C ASP A 17 -20.79 11.04 -21.50
N HIS A 18 -20.50 11.97 -22.41
CA HIS A 18 -19.30 11.92 -23.22
C HIS A 18 -18.12 12.34 -22.35
N GLY A 19 -17.72 11.44 -21.45
CA GLY A 19 -16.47 11.55 -20.71
C GLY A 19 -15.33 11.70 -21.72
N ILE A 20 -14.91 12.94 -21.96
CA ILE A 20 -13.73 13.24 -22.76
C ILE A 20 -12.59 12.51 -22.06
N ASN A 21 -12.02 11.51 -22.74
CA ASN A 21 -10.85 10.82 -22.24
C ASN A 21 -9.65 11.78 -22.33
N TYR A 22 -9.48 12.61 -21.29
CA TYR A 22 -8.41 13.61 -21.23
C TYR A 22 -7.00 13.00 -21.29
N GLU A 23 -6.82 11.73 -20.93
CA GLU A 23 -5.53 11.05 -21.13
C GLU A 23 -5.18 10.87 -22.61
N ALA A 24 -6.17 10.74 -23.49
CA ALA A 24 -5.96 10.66 -24.93
C ALA A 24 -5.72 12.04 -25.59
N ALA A 25 -5.98 13.14 -24.87
CA ALA A 25 -5.97 14.49 -25.45
C ALA A 25 -4.60 15.17 -25.43
N ILE A 26 -3.70 14.81 -24.50
CA ILE A 26 -2.37 15.43 -24.39
C ILE A 26 -1.28 14.43 -24.78
N ASP A 27 -0.65 14.71 -25.91
CA ASP A 27 0.52 13.98 -26.39
C ASP A 27 1.75 14.35 -25.55
N TRP A 28 2.05 13.51 -24.55
CA TRP A 28 3.20 13.70 -23.67
C TRP A 28 4.53 13.61 -24.39
N VAL A 29 4.64 12.79 -25.44
CA VAL A 29 5.86 12.69 -26.24
C VAL A 29 6.10 14.03 -26.92
N LYS A 30 5.04 14.65 -27.47
CA LYS A 30 5.12 15.99 -28.05
C LYS A 30 5.46 17.05 -27.01
N VAL A 31 4.86 17.05 -25.82
CA VAL A 31 5.19 17.99 -24.74
C VAL A 31 6.68 17.91 -24.40
N TRP A 32 7.20 16.71 -24.12
CA TRP A 32 8.61 16.55 -23.74
C TRP A 32 9.57 16.83 -24.89
N THR A 33 9.23 16.45 -26.12
CA THR A 33 10.03 16.78 -27.30
C THR A 33 10.11 18.29 -27.52
N THR A 34 8.99 18.99 -27.33
CA THR A 34 8.94 20.46 -27.44
C THR A 34 9.81 21.11 -26.37
N LEU A 35 9.70 20.69 -25.11
CA LEU A 35 10.51 21.22 -24.02
C LEU A 35 12.00 20.93 -24.21
N ALA A 36 12.36 19.75 -24.70
CA ALA A 36 13.76 19.39 -25.00
C ALA A 36 14.35 20.26 -26.13
N ASN A 37 13.57 20.54 -27.18
CA ASN A 37 13.98 21.43 -28.27
C ASN A 37 14.19 22.87 -27.77
N ILE A 38 13.29 23.35 -26.91
CA ILE A 38 13.42 24.67 -26.27
C ILE A 38 14.67 24.70 -25.39
N GLU A 39 14.89 23.69 -24.54
CA GLU A 39 16.06 23.60 -23.68
C GLU A 39 17.37 23.63 -24.49
N HIS A 40 17.44 22.85 -25.56
CA HIS A 40 18.61 22.83 -26.44
C HIS A 40 18.87 24.21 -27.06
N HIS A 41 17.82 24.85 -27.59
CA HIS A 41 17.94 26.18 -28.17
C HIS A 41 18.37 27.24 -27.14
N ILE A 42 17.79 27.23 -25.94
CA ILE A 42 18.18 28.12 -24.84
C ILE A 42 19.65 27.92 -24.50
N ARG A 43 20.10 26.67 -24.37
CA ARG A 43 21.49 26.34 -24.03
C ARG A 43 22.47 26.87 -25.09
N ASP A 44 22.16 26.66 -26.36
CA ASP A 44 22.99 27.14 -27.47
C ASP A 44 23.07 28.67 -27.49
N LEU A 45 21.96 29.36 -27.23
CA LEU A 45 21.91 30.82 -27.14
C LEU A 45 22.66 31.36 -25.91
N CYS A 46 22.45 30.79 -24.73
CA CYS A 46 23.17 31.16 -23.51
C CYS A 46 24.69 31.03 -23.72
N ALA A 47 25.13 29.93 -24.34
CA ALA A 47 26.55 29.69 -24.64
C ALA A 47 27.11 30.73 -25.62
N LYS A 48 26.33 31.12 -26.63
CA LYS A 48 26.72 32.10 -27.64
C LYS A 48 26.78 33.53 -27.08
N GLU A 49 25.74 33.96 -26.37
CA GLU A 49 25.58 35.34 -25.89
C GLU A 49 26.26 35.57 -24.53
N ARG A 50 26.67 34.49 -23.82
CA ARG A 50 27.25 34.53 -22.47
C ARG A 50 26.35 35.26 -21.47
N LYS A 51 25.04 35.10 -21.60
CA LYS A 51 24.01 35.69 -20.73
C LYS A 51 23.09 34.58 -20.22
N SER A 52 22.48 34.81 -19.05
CA SER A 52 21.42 33.91 -18.58
C SER A 52 20.18 34.02 -19.47
N TYR A 53 19.35 32.97 -19.49
CA TYR A 53 18.08 33.00 -20.22
C TYR A 53 17.18 34.16 -19.78
N LEU A 54 17.14 34.44 -18.47
CA LEU A 54 16.32 35.50 -17.92
C LEU A 54 16.79 36.88 -18.38
N ASP A 55 18.11 37.13 -18.39
CA ASP A 55 18.67 38.40 -18.88
C ASP A 55 18.35 38.60 -20.37
N MET A 56 18.49 37.54 -21.17
CA MET A 56 18.13 37.58 -22.60
C MET A 56 16.63 37.83 -22.81
N LEU A 57 15.75 37.27 -21.97
CA LEU A 57 14.31 37.56 -22.03
C LEU A 57 14.01 39.02 -21.69
N TYR A 58 14.66 39.58 -20.67
CA TYR A 58 14.52 40.99 -20.33
C TYR A 58 14.96 41.88 -21.49
N GLU A 59 16.13 41.60 -22.07
CA GLU A 59 16.66 42.31 -23.23
C GLU A 59 15.72 42.21 -24.44
N ALA A 60 15.24 41.01 -24.78
CA ALA A 60 14.31 40.77 -25.89
C ALA A 60 13.01 41.58 -25.77
N ARG A 61 12.50 41.80 -24.55
CA ARG A 61 11.29 42.56 -24.27
C ARG A 61 11.45 44.07 -24.41
N VAL A 62 12.68 44.59 -24.30
CA VAL A 62 12.97 46.03 -24.47
C VAL A 62 12.95 46.42 -25.96
N TYR A 63 13.31 45.50 -26.87
CA TYR A 63 13.23 45.76 -28.30
C TYR A 63 11.79 45.95 -28.79
N ARG A 64 11.59 46.95 -29.65
CA ARG A 64 10.37 47.06 -30.48
C ARG A 64 10.27 45.84 -31.38
N THR A 65 9.04 45.37 -31.63
CA THR A 65 8.79 44.16 -32.45
C THR A 65 9.46 44.23 -33.83
N SER A 66 9.50 45.41 -34.47
CA SER A 66 10.14 45.62 -35.78
C SER A 66 11.67 45.64 -35.76
N GLU A 67 12.28 45.86 -34.60
CA GLU A 67 13.73 46.02 -34.43
C GLU A 67 14.37 44.80 -33.75
N ARG A 68 13.55 43.81 -33.37
CA ARG A 68 13.98 42.65 -32.59
C ARG A 68 14.78 41.66 -33.45
N PRO A 69 16.00 41.28 -33.04
CA PRO A 69 16.74 40.22 -33.71
C PRO A 69 15.96 38.90 -33.76
N GLN A 70 16.11 38.12 -34.84
CA GLN A 70 15.36 36.87 -35.04
C GLN A 70 15.52 35.86 -33.89
N HIS A 71 16.74 35.74 -33.33
CA HIS A 71 16.99 34.83 -32.22
C HIS A 71 16.28 35.28 -30.92
N MET A 72 16.15 36.59 -30.68
CA MET A 72 15.40 37.14 -29.56
C MET A 72 13.88 37.00 -29.74
N GLN A 73 13.39 37.05 -30.99
CA GLN A 73 11.98 36.73 -31.27
C GLN A 73 11.70 35.26 -30.96
N LYS A 74 12.54 34.35 -31.47
CA LYS A 74 12.41 32.91 -31.20
C LYS A 74 12.47 32.60 -29.69
N LEU A 75 13.32 33.29 -28.94
CA LEU A 75 13.39 33.19 -27.47
C LEU A 75 12.05 33.52 -26.80
N LEU A 76 11.36 34.57 -27.26
CA LEU A 76 10.03 34.95 -26.75
C LEU A 76 8.95 33.96 -27.17
N ASP A 77 9.04 33.42 -28.39
CA ASP A 77 8.13 32.38 -28.89
C ASP A 77 8.27 31.09 -28.06
N ASP A 78 9.50 30.72 -27.70
CA ASP A 78 9.79 29.59 -26.80
C ASP A 78 9.24 29.84 -25.39
N ASP A 79 9.41 31.04 -24.82
CA ASP A 79 8.82 31.40 -23.51
C ASP A 79 7.29 31.35 -23.54
N HIS A 80 6.69 31.85 -24.62
CA HIS A 80 5.25 31.79 -24.84
C HIS A 80 4.77 30.33 -24.94
N THR A 81 5.50 29.49 -25.68
CA THR A 81 5.20 28.06 -25.82
C THR A 81 5.27 27.34 -24.47
N MET A 82 6.30 27.59 -23.66
CA MET A 82 6.40 27.03 -22.31
C MET A 82 5.22 27.45 -21.43
N ASN A 83 4.82 28.72 -21.46
CA ASN A 83 3.67 29.22 -20.71
C ASN A 83 2.35 28.61 -21.21
N GLY A 84 2.19 28.40 -22.52
CA GLY A 84 1.04 27.74 -23.11
C GLY A 84 0.92 26.28 -22.66
N ILE A 85 2.04 25.54 -22.63
CA ILE A 85 2.07 24.17 -22.08
C ILE A 85 1.66 24.17 -20.60
N LEU A 86 2.20 25.09 -19.80
CA LEU A 86 1.84 25.19 -18.37
C LEU A 86 0.36 25.49 -18.16
N ALA A 87 -0.22 26.42 -18.92
CA ALA A 87 -1.62 26.77 -18.83
C ALA A 87 -2.55 25.59 -19.19
N MET A 88 -2.23 24.87 -20.28
CA MET A 88 -2.95 23.67 -20.68
C MET A 88 -2.89 22.57 -19.59
N LEU A 89 -1.71 22.34 -19.00
CA LEU A 89 -1.55 21.33 -17.94
C LEU A 89 -2.26 21.71 -16.65
N GLN A 90 -2.23 23.00 -16.32
CA GLN A 90 -2.95 23.58 -15.19
C GLN A 90 -4.46 23.37 -15.34
N GLU A 91 -5.01 23.71 -16.51
CA GLU A 91 -6.42 23.51 -16.84
C GLU A 91 -6.80 22.02 -16.74
N ALA A 92 -6.02 21.12 -17.34
CA ALA A 92 -6.25 19.68 -17.24
C ALA A 92 -6.23 19.17 -15.79
N ALA A 93 -5.31 19.68 -14.96
CA ALA A 93 -5.20 19.32 -13.55
C ALA A 93 -6.38 19.85 -12.71
N ASP A 94 -6.92 21.02 -13.06
CA ASP A 94 -8.05 21.62 -12.36
C ASP A 94 -9.40 21.00 -12.82
N VAL A 95 -9.56 20.70 -14.11
CA VAL A 95 -10.74 20.00 -14.64
C VAL A 95 -10.87 18.61 -14.02
N THR A 96 -9.79 17.83 -14.01
CA THR A 96 -9.80 16.44 -13.48
C THR A 96 -10.08 16.40 -11.98
N LYS A 97 -9.68 17.44 -11.23
CA LYS A 97 -10.02 17.57 -9.81
C LYS A 97 -11.53 17.61 -9.55
N HIS A 98 -12.32 18.11 -10.50
CA HIS A 98 -13.76 18.27 -10.35
C HIS A 98 -14.59 17.22 -11.10
N SER A 99 -14.02 16.57 -12.12
CA SER A 99 -14.77 15.72 -13.03
C SER A 99 -14.53 14.22 -12.89
N THR A 100 -13.41 13.77 -12.31
CA THR A 100 -13.10 12.33 -12.24
C THR A 100 -13.34 11.77 -10.83
N PRO A 101 -14.15 10.70 -10.67
CA PRO A 101 -14.28 10.01 -9.38
C PRO A 101 -12.96 9.31 -8.98
N ASP A 102 -12.09 9.00 -9.94
CA ASP A 102 -10.78 8.42 -9.68
C ASP A 102 -9.74 9.50 -9.30
N GLN A 103 -9.44 9.58 -8.00
CA GLN A 103 -8.44 10.52 -7.48
C GLN A 103 -7.04 10.28 -8.05
N SER A 104 -6.69 9.06 -8.48
CA SER A 104 -5.36 8.75 -9.01
C SER A 104 -5.09 9.48 -10.32
N ILE A 105 -6.13 9.64 -11.16
CA ILE A 105 -6.05 10.40 -12.41
C ILE A 105 -5.79 11.88 -12.09
N SER A 106 -6.58 12.48 -11.21
CA SER A 106 -6.40 13.88 -10.80
C SER A 106 -4.98 14.12 -10.25
N MET A 107 -4.47 13.23 -9.40
CA MET A 107 -3.14 13.37 -8.81
C MET A 107 -2.01 13.15 -9.81
N ALA A 108 -2.20 12.28 -10.80
CA ALA A 108 -1.26 12.15 -11.92
C ALA A 108 -1.15 13.46 -12.70
N TRP A 109 -2.26 14.15 -12.97
CA TRP A 109 -2.23 15.46 -13.64
C TRP A 109 -1.53 16.54 -12.81
N GLN A 110 -1.82 16.60 -11.50
CA GLN A 110 -1.13 17.50 -10.58
C GLN A 110 0.38 17.26 -10.58
N ALA A 111 0.82 16.00 -10.49
CA ALA A 111 2.24 15.64 -10.53
C ALA A 111 2.91 16.04 -11.86
N ARG A 112 2.22 15.86 -12.99
CA ARG A 112 2.73 16.25 -14.31
C ARG A 112 2.84 17.78 -14.45
N TYR A 113 1.85 18.55 -14.00
CA TYR A 113 1.93 20.02 -13.95
C TYR A 113 3.14 20.48 -13.14
N VAL A 114 3.27 19.97 -11.91
CA VAL A 114 4.38 20.29 -11.00
C VAL A 114 5.74 19.98 -11.63
N LEU A 115 5.86 18.85 -12.33
CA LEU A 115 7.09 18.45 -13.01
C LEU A 115 7.46 19.41 -14.16
N VAL A 116 6.50 19.79 -15.01
CA VAL A 116 6.74 20.73 -16.12
C VAL A 116 7.01 22.15 -15.60
N LYS A 117 6.31 22.59 -14.55
CA LYS A 117 6.58 23.86 -13.86
C LYS A 117 8.01 23.92 -13.31
N LEU A 118 8.48 22.83 -12.71
CA LEU A 118 9.86 22.73 -12.27
C LEU A 118 10.84 22.82 -13.44
N HIS A 119 10.62 22.05 -14.51
CA HIS A 119 11.53 22.01 -15.66
C HIS A 119 11.64 23.37 -16.37
N THR A 120 10.51 24.03 -16.63
CA THR A 120 10.46 25.39 -17.20
C THR A 120 11.09 26.43 -16.29
N THR A 121 10.94 26.30 -14.97
CA THR A 121 11.62 27.19 -14.03
C THR A 121 13.14 26.98 -14.04
N ARG A 122 13.63 25.74 -14.14
CA ARG A 122 15.08 25.48 -14.28
C ARG A 122 15.65 26.08 -15.56
N MET A 123 14.92 25.98 -16.68
CA MET A 123 15.33 26.65 -17.91
C MET A 123 15.44 28.17 -17.74
N ARG A 124 14.58 28.76 -16.89
CA ARG A 124 14.57 30.21 -16.64
C ARG A 124 15.70 30.72 -15.76
N TYR A 125 16.08 29.97 -14.74
CA TYR A 125 16.97 30.44 -13.67
C TYR A 125 18.39 29.88 -13.72
N ASP A 126 18.76 29.27 -14.85
CA ASP A 126 20.02 28.54 -15.08
C ASP A 126 20.17 27.30 -14.18
N ALA A 127 20.64 26.20 -14.75
CA ALA A 127 20.71 24.90 -14.07
C ALA A 127 21.81 24.85 -12.99
N ASP A 128 22.85 25.67 -13.16
CA ASP A 128 24.05 25.69 -12.29
C ASP A 128 23.93 26.67 -11.13
N ALA A 129 22.94 27.57 -11.17
CA ALA A 129 22.61 28.38 -10.02
C ALA A 129 21.99 27.48 -8.94
N TYR A 130 22.76 27.21 -7.89
CA TYR A 130 22.36 26.51 -6.65
C TYR A 130 21.04 27.04 -6.02
N ASN A 131 20.46 28.10 -6.57
CA ASN A 131 19.26 28.82 -6.12
C ASN A 131 18.04 28.69 -7.05
N ALA A 132 18.04 27.85 -8.10
CA ALA A 132 16.84 27.63 -8.93
C ALA A 132 15.61 27.15 -8.13
N GLY A 133 15.84 26.63 -6.90
CA GLY A 133 14.79 26.30 -5.94
C GLY A 133 14.07 27.48 -5.30
N PHE A 134 14.73 28.66 -5.21
CA PHE A 134 14.20 29.81 -4.47
C PHE A 134 12.88 30.35 -5.04
N PRO A 135 12.69 30.48 -6.38
CA PRO A 135 11.42 30.93 -6.94
C PRO A 135 10.26 29.95 -6.74
N LEU A 136 10.53 28.63 -6.82
CA LEU A 136 9.49 27.61 -6.61
C LEU A 136 9.13 27.47 -5.13
N ALA A 137 10.12 27.60 -4.25
CA ALA A 137 9.88 27.59 -2.81
C ALA A 137 8.98 28.76 -2.36
N ALA A 138 9.04 29.89 -3.07
CA ALA A 138 8.16 31.05 -2.83
C ALA A 138 6.79 30.95 -3.53
N ASP A 139 6.60 30.02 -4.48
CA ASP A 139 5.34 29.84 -5.21
C ASP A 139 4.33 29.07 -4.35
N ALA A 140 3.39 29.80 -3.74
CA ALA A 140 2.41 29.22 -2.81
C ALA A 140 1.48 28.18 -3.46
N ASP A 141 1.13 28.33 -4.75
CA ASP A 141 0.30 27.36 -5.46
C ASP A 141 1.08 26.07 -5.73
N PHE A 142 2.34 26.20 -6.17
CA PHE A 142 3.24 25.06 -6.35
C PHE A 142 3.41 24.25 -5.05
N ASN A 143 3.72 24.93 -3.94
CA ASN A 143 3.86 24.29 -2.62
C ASN A 143 2.56 23.57 -2.22
N LYS A 144 1.40 24.23 -2.37
CA LYS A 144 0.10 23.64 -2.02
C LYS A 144 -0.21 22.40 -2.84
N ARG A 145 0.07 22.40 -4.15
CA ARG A 145 -0.12 21.23 -5.01
C ARG A 145 0.83 20.10 -4.63
N LEU A 146 2.08 20.43 -4.36
CA LEU A 146 3.06 19.45 -3.92
C LEU A 146 2.65 18.79 -2.59
N ASP A 147 2.23 19.58 -1.60
CA ASP A 147 1.73 19.07 -0.33
C ASP A 147 0.47 18.20 -0.52
N THR A 148 -0.43 18.59 -1.43
CA THR A 148 -1.62 17.80 -1.77
C THR A 148 -1.23 16.42 -2.35
N ILE A 149 -0.28 16.39 -3.28
CA ILE A 149 0.23 15.14 -3.87
C ILE A 149 0.87 14.27 -2.78
N VAL A 150 1.70 14.86 -1.90
CA VAL A 150 2.38 14.16 -0.81
C VAL A 150 1.38 13.54 0.18
N GLN A 151 0.36 14.30 0.57
CA GLN A 151 -0.69 13.82 1.47
C GLN A 151 -1.50 12.68 0.82
N TRP A 152 -1.91 12.85 -0.43
CA TRP A 152 -2.63 11.82 -1.17
C TRP A 152 -1.79 10.54 -1.31
N LEU A 153 -0.51 10.66 -1.67
CA LEU A 153 0.41 9.52 -1.78
C LEU A 153 0.48 8.73 -0.48
N ALA A 154 0.56 9.41 0.67
CA ALA A 154 0.61 8.74 1.96
C ALA A 154 -0.68 7.96 2.25
N ILE A 155 -1.86 8.55 1.99
CA ILE A 155 -3.15 7.89 2.16
C ILE A 155 -3.25 6.68 1.21
N GLU A 156 -2.88 6.85 -0.05
CA GLU A 156 -3.03 5.81 -1.05
C GLU A 156 -2.09 4.63 -0.82
N LEU A 157 -0.86 4.89 -0.37
CA LEU A 157 0.06 3.85 0.08
C LEU A 157 -0.53 3.06 1.26
N VAL A 158 -1.17 3.73 2.24
CA VAL A 158 -1.84 3.03 3.35
C VAL A 158 -2.94 2.11 2.82
N ASN A 159 -3.79 2.60 1.91
CA ASN A 159 -4.89 1.82 1.34
C ASN A 159 -4.36 0.57 0.60
N VAL A 160 -3.41 0.77 -0.31
CA VAL A 160 -2.79 -0.30 -1.10
C VAL A 160 -2.14 -1.36 -0.22
N LEU A 161 -1.36 -0.93 0.78
CA LEU A 161 -0.63 -1.84 1.65
C LEU A 161 -1.57 -2.57 2.63
N THR A 162 -2.61 -1.91 3.13
CA THR A 162 -3.65 -2.53 3.96
C THR A 162 -4.41 -3.58 3.18
N GLU A 163 -4.81 -3.27 1.95
CA GLU A 163 -5.52 -4.22 1.10
C GLU A 163 -4.63 -5.41 0.71
N LEU A 164 -3.34 -5.16 0.45
CA LEU A 164 -2.38 -6.23 0.17
C LEU A 164 -2.21 -7.17 1.38
N ASP A 165 -2.14 -6.62 2.59
CA ASP A 165 -2.06 -7.38 3.85
C ASP A 165 -3.34 -8.21 4.09
N ALA A 166 -4.52 -7.64 3.77
CA ALA A 166 -5.80 -8.32 3.91
C ALA A 166 -5.99 -9.49 2.91
N LEU A 167 -5.49 -9.35 1.68
CA LEU A 167 -5.56 -10.44 0.68
C LEU A 167 -4.54 -11.54 0.91
N LEU A 168 -3.37 -11.18 1.43
CA LEU A 168 -2.28 -12.08 1.71
C LEU A 168 -1.91 -11.97 3.20
N PRO A 169 -2.84 -12.34 4.11
CA PRO A 169 -2.54 -12.36 5.54
C PRO A 169 -1.36 -13.31 5.84
N GLY A 170 -1.07 -14.21 4.88
CA GLY A 170 -0.04 -15.24 4.90
C GLY A 170 1.43 -14.80 4.76
N MET A 171 1.81 -13.53 4.89
CA MET A 171 3.16 -13.28 5.43
C MET A 171 3.23 -13.56 6.94
N ARG A 172 2.10 -13.80 7.62
CA ARG A 172 1.99 -13.78 9.09
C ARG A 172 1.34 -15.00 9.74
N TYR A 173 0.65 -15.87 8.99
CA TYR A 173 0.07 -17.08 9.57
C TYR A 173 0.91 -18.30 9.20
N GLU A 174 0.96 -19.31 10.09
CA GLU A 174 1.21 -20.69 9.67
C GLU A 174 0.51 -20.86 8.32
N GLU A 175 1.27 -21.18 7.27
CA GLU A 175 0.77 -21.25 5.89
C GLU A 175 -0.62 -21.89 5.94
N ILE A 176 -1.64 -21.29 5.32
CA ILE A 176 -2.98 -21.86 5.47
C ILE A 176 -2.92 -23.23 4.79
N TYR A 177 -2.79 -24.27 5.60
CA TYR A 177 -2.64 -25.63 5.16
C TYR A 177 -4.02 -26.27 5.19
N THR A 178 -4.35 -27.02 4.15
CA THR A 178 -5.35 -28.07 4.28
C THR A 178 -4.64 -29.36 4.66
N LEU A 179 -5.22 -30.08 5.61
CA LEU A 179 -4.79 -31.44 5.89
C LEU A 179 -5.36 -32.37 4.81
N GLU A 180 -4.52 -33.13 4.12
CA GLU A 180 -4.95 -34.16 3.19
C GLU A 180 -5.17 -35.50 3.91
N GLY A 181 -6.00 -36.36 3.31
CA GLY A 181 -6.34 -37.67 3.85
C GLY A 181 -7.54 -37.66 4.82
N PRO A 182 -7.93 -38.82 5.37
CA PRO A 182 -9.01 -38.91 6.34
C PRO A 182 -8.60 -38.30 7.69
N ASP A 183 -9.59 -37.84 8.46
CA ASP A 183 -9.38 -37.40 9.83
C ASP A 183 -8.85 -38.55 10.71
N HIS A 184 -8.04 -38.20 11.71
CA HIS A 184 -7.56 -39.18 12.66
C HIS A 184 -8.72 -39.72 13.49
N ASP A 185 -8.88 -41.05 13.50
CA ASP A 185 -9.81 -41.70 14.42
C ASP A 185 -9.26 -41.59 15.84
N ILE A 186 -9.93 -40.78 16.67
CA ILE A 186 -9.55 -40.57 18.06
C ILE A 186 -9.46 -41.88 18.85
N ALA A 187 -10.25 -42.90 18.50
CA ALA A 187 -10.21 -44.20 19.18
C ALA A 187 -8.86 -44.92 19.03
N THR A 188 -8.02 -44.51 18.07
CA THR A 188 -6.69 -45.10 17.85
C THR A 188 -5.61 -44.57 18.81
N VAL A 189 -5.83 -43.41 19.46
CA VAL A 189 -4.81 -42.74 20.28
C VAL A 189 -5.08 -42.83 21.80
N GLY A 190 -6.22 -43.39 22.19
CA GLY A 190 -6.61 -43.51 23.59
C GLY A 190 -7.98 -44.15 23.77
N THR A 191 -8.50 -44.07 25.00
CA THR A 191 -9.78 -44.66 25.39
C THR A 191 -10.59 -43.70 26.26
N LEU A 192 -11.92 -43.78 26.19
CA LEU A 192 -12.80 -43.09 27.14
C LEU A 192 -12.51 -43.57 28.56
N LEU A 193 -12.32 -42.63 29.48
CA LEU A 193 -12.12 -42.93 30.90
C LEU A 193 -13.50 -42.96 31.58
N PRO A 194 -13.92 -44.07 32.20
CA PRO A 194 -15.21 -44.15 32.89
C PRO A 194 -15.31 -43.10 34.01
N ASP A 195 -16.49 -42.49 34.17
CA ASP A 195 -16.72 -41.45 35.19
C ASP A 195 -16.36 -41.91 36.61
N SER A 196 -16.59 -43.18 36.94
CA SER A 196 -16.22 -43.76 38.24
C SER A 196 -14.70 -43.77 38.45
N GLU A 197 -13.94 -44.12 37.41
CA GLU A 197 -12.48 -44.13 37.45
C GLU A 197 -11.92 -42.71 37.48
N LEU A 198 -12.49 -41.80 36.68
CA LEU A 198 -12.14 -40.38 36.72
C LEU A 198 -12.33 -39.81 38.14
N ARG A 199 -13.48 -40.03 38.77
CA ARG A 199 -13.76 -39.57 40.14
C ARG A 199 -12.74 -40.11 41.14
N SER A 200 -12.40 -41.40 41.07
CA SER A 200 -11.36 -41.99 41.92
C SER A 200 -10.02 -41.26 41.78
N ARG A 201 -9.58 -40.97 40.55
CA ARG A 201 -8.33 -40.23 40.30
C ARG A 201 -8.40 -38.77 40.74
N GLN A 202 -9.57 -38.14 40.67
CA GLN A 202 -9.79 -36.77 41.15
C GLN A 202 -9.76 -36.71 42.69
N ASP A 203 -10.38 -37.68 43.35
CA ASP A 203 -10.38 -37.81 44.81
C ASP A 203 -8.95 -38.00 45.34
N GLU A 204 -8.09 -38.76 44.65
CA GLU A 204 -6.66 -38.89 45.00
C GLU A 204 -5.92 -37.54 45.02
N VAL A 205 -6.24 -36.61 44.11
CA VAL A 205 -5.66 -35.25 44.07
C VAL A 205 -6.19 -34.40 45.21
N LEU A 206 -7.47 -34.57 45.54
CA LEU A 206 -8.14 -33.75 46.56
C LEU A 206 -7.87 -34.23 47.99
N GLN A 207 -7.53 -35.51 48.16
CA GLN A 207 -7.23 -36.13 49.47
C GLN A 207 -5.78 -35.92 49.92
N THR A 208 -4.94 -35.25 49.13
CA THR A 208 -3.57 -34.96 49.56
C THR A 208 -3.60 -33.89 50.66
N ASP A 209 -3.06 -34.19 51.86
CA ASP A 209 -3.09 -33.33 53.06
C ASP A 209 -2.59 -31.89 52.83
N VAL A 210 -1.80 -31.70 51.77
CA VAL A 210 -1.38 -30.40 51.25
C VAL A 210 -1.80 -30.36 49.78
N LEU A 211 -2.89 -29.65 49.47
CA LEU A 211 -3.24 -29.36 48.08
C LEU A 211 -2.05 -28.65 47.43
N PRO A 212 -1.47 -29.19 46.34
CA PRO A 212 -0.42 -28.50 45.61
C PRO A 212 -0.91 -27.10 45.22
N GLU A 213 -0.06 -26.08 45.30
CA GLU A 213 -0.38 -24.69 44.91
C GLU A 213 -0.89 -24.54 43.45
N ASN A 214 -0.91 -25.62 42.67
CA ASN A 214 -1.40 -25.68 41.29
C ASN A 214 -2.27 -26.91 41.00
N TRP A 215 -2.99 -27.47 41.98
CA TRP A 215 -3.87 -28.63 41.76
C TRP A 215 -4.90 -28.39 40.64
N GLU A 216 -5.33 -27.14 40.45
CA GLU A 216 -6.20 -26.80 39.33
C GLU A 216 -5.57 -27.14 37.98
N ARG A 217 -4.25 -27.02 37.82
CA ARG A 217 -3.54 -27.35 36.56
C ARG A 217 -3.36 -28.86 36.35
N ASP A 218 -3.77 -29.68 37.31
CA ASP A 218 -3.69 -31.12 37.18
C ASP A 218 -4.66 -31.62 36.10
N HIS A 219 -4.12 -32.37 35.14
CA HIS A 219 -4.86 -32.96 34.03
C HIS A 219 -5.88 -34.02 34.44
N ARG A 220 -5.92 -34.45 35.71
CA ARG A 220 -7.00 -35.27 36.25
C ARG A 220 -8.26 -34.46 36.55
N ILE A 221 -8.11 -33.15 36.76
CA ILE A 221 -9.19 -32.25 37.15
C ILE A 221 -9.80 -31.58 35.91
N ARG A 222 -8.97 -30.98 35.05
CA ARG A 222 -9.40 -30.24 33.85
C ARG A 222 -8.63 -30.60 32.60
N CYS A 223 -9.27 -30.44 31.46
CA CYS A 223 -8.65 -30.60 30.16
C CYS A 223 -7.60 -29.50 29.92
N VAL A 224 -6.39 -29.84 29.47
CA VAL A 224 -5.33 -28.85 29.18
C VAL A 224 -5.61 -27.99 27.93
N LEU A 225 -6.53 -28.43 27.07
CA LEU A 225 -6.83 -27.75 25.81
C LEU A 225 -7.87 -26.63 26.00
N CYS A 226 -9.00 -26.91 26.65
CA CYS A 226 -10.05 -25.92 26.93
C CYS A 226 -9.97 -25.31 28.34
N LEU A 227 -9.18 -25.90 29.24
CA LEU A 227 -9.06 -25.51 30.66
C LEU A 227 -10.34 -25.68 31.48
N GLU A 228 -11.32 -26.42 30.95
CA GLU A 228 -12.59 -26.74 31.62
C GLU A 228 -12.55 -28.14 32.26
N ASN A 229 -13.40 -28.34 33.26
CA ASN A 229 -13.62 -29.65 33.87
C ASN A 229 -14.32 -30.60 32.88
N TYR A 230 -14.08 -31.89 33.03
CA TYR A 230 -14.72 -32.91 32.19
C TYR A 230 -16.23 -32.95 32.40
N THR A 231 -16.98 -33.04 31.30
CA THR A 231 -18.44 -33.07 31.31
C THR A 231 -18.96 -34.22 30.46
N THR A 232 -20.27 -34.43 30.45
CA THR A 232 -20.91 -35.39 29.53
C THR A 232 -20.76 -35.01 28.06
N TYR A 233 -20.56 -33.72 27.75
CA TYR A 233 -20.36 -33.21 26.38
C TYR A 233 -18.90 -33.33 25.92
N ASP A 234 -17.95 -33.27 26.86
CA ASP A 234 -16.53 -33.49 26.61
C ASP A 234 -15.95 -34.43 27.69
N PRO A 235 -16.22 -35.74 27.58
CA PRO A 235 -15.83 -36.71 28.59
C PRO A 235 -14.32 -36.89 28.63
N ALA A 236 -13.82 -37.29 29.80
CA ALA A 236 -12.41 -37.60 29.99
C ALA A 236 -11.95 -38.73 29.05
N PHE A 237 -10.83 -38.49 28.38
CA PHE A 237 -10.23 -39.38 27.42
C PHE A 237 -8.76 -39.60 27.78
N GLN A 238 -8.40 -40.85 28.08
CA GLN A 238 -7.05 -41.21 28.47
C GLN A 238 -6.24 -41.62 27.24
N LEU A 239 -5.16 -40.89 26.98
CA LEU A 239 -4.23 -41.16 25.89
C LEU A 239 -3.33 -42.36 26.21
N ALA A 240 -2.71 -42.96 25.18
CA ALA A 240 -1.72 -44.04 25.35
C ALA A 240 -0.49 -43.66 26.20
N CYS A 241 -0.26 -42.36 26.44
CA CYS A 241 0.76 -41.84 27.34
C CYS A 241 0.27 -41.60 28.77
N ASN A 242 -0.94 -42.05 29.12
CA ASN A 242 -1.65 -41.90 30.38
C ASN A 242 -2.09 -40.48 30.76
N HIS A 243 -1.89 -39.47 29.90
CA HIS A 243 -2.48 -38.15 30.13
C HIS A 243 -3.96 -38.14 29.77
N ILE A 244 -4.76 -37.41 30.57
CA ILE A 244 -6.20 -37.27 30.38
C ILE A 244 -6.48 -35.92 29.73
N VAL A 245 -7.34 -35.93 28.71
CA VAL A 245 -7.79 -34.76 27.95
C VAL A 245 -9.28 -34.89 27.65
N GLY A 246 -9.95 -33.82 27.23
CA GLY A 246 -11.33 -33.92 26.76
C GLY A 246 -11.36 -34.62 25.40
N ARG A 247 -12.26 -35.58 25.19
CA ARG A 247 -12.36 -36.33 23.94
C ARG A 247 -12.59 -35.42 22.73
N THR A 248 -13.57 -34.53 22.81
CA THR A 248 -13.91 -33.60 21.72
C THR A 248 -12.76 -32.63 21.48
N CYS A 249 -12.16 -32.09 22.54
CA CYS A 249 -10.99 -31.23 22.43
C CYS A 249 -9.81 -31.93 21.73
N MET A 250 -9.51 -33.17 22.11
CA MET A 250 -8.42 -33.93 21.50
C MET A 250 -8.69 -34.25 20.03
N SER A 251 -9.94 -34.55 19.67
CA SER A 251 -10.34 -34.78 18.28
C SER A 251 -10.10 -33.54 17.43
N THR A 252 -10.45 -32.36 17.96
CA THR A 252 -10.17 -31.07 17.31
C THR A 252 -8.67 -30.81 17.21
N TRP A 253 -7.90 -31.09 18.27
CA TRP A 253 -6.45 -30.92 18.30
C TRP A 253 -5.75 -31.76 17.22
N LEU A 254 -6.04 -33.06 17.15
CA LEU A 254 -5.47 -33.99 16.15
C LEU A 254 -5.75 -33.57 14.71
N ASN A 255 -6.90 -32.96 14.46
CA ASN A 255 -7.34 -32.56 13.13
C ASN A 255 -7.11 -31.06 12.86
N SER A 256 -6.32 -30.39 13.69
CA SER A 256 -5.91 -29.00 13.47
C SER A 256 -4.66 -28.89 12.60
N THR A 257 -4.40 -27.69 12.07
CA THR A 257 -3.21 -27.38 11.27
C THR A 257 -1.95 -27.15 12.11
N ASN A 258 -2.05 -27.18 13.44
CA ASN A 258 -0.94 -26.89 14.35
C ASN A 258 0.20 -27.90 14.13
N ALA A 259 1.46 -27.44 14.02
CA ALA A 259 2.65 -28.29 13.84
C ALA A 259 2.76 -29.50 14.80
N GLN A 260 2.18 -29.37 15.99
CA GLN A 260 2.22 -30.36 17.07
C GLN A 260 0.89 -31.09 17.29
N ALA A 261 -0.07 -30.94 16.37
CA ALA A 261 -1.40 -31.55 16.41
C ALA A 261 -1.38 -33.07 16.67
N THR A 262 -0.36 -33.79 16.21
CA THR A 262 -0.24 -35.24 16.38
C THR A 262 0.49 -35.69 17.64
N SER A 263 0.80 -34.77 18.53
CA SER A 263 1.49 -35.04 19.80
C SER A 263 0.58 -34.77 20.99
N CYS A 264 0.84 -35.46 22.10
CA CYS A 264 0.16 -35.20 23.36
C CYS A 264 0.49 -33.78 23.85
N PRO A 265 -0.52 -32.95 24.20
CA PRO A 265 -0.29 -31.58 24.68
C PRO A 265 0.41 -31.49 26.04
N HIS A 266 0.51 -32.59 26.79
CA HIS A 266 1.21 -32.64 28.08
C HIS A 266 2.68 -33.02 27.97
N CYS A 267 2.98 -34.12 27.27
CA CYS A 267 4.33 -34.71 27.26
C CYS A 267 4.98 -34.72 25.88
N MET A 268 4.32 -34.14 24.87
CA MET A 268 4.83 -34.06 23.50
C MET A 268 5.11 -35.41 22.83
N ARG A 269 4.67 -36.52 23.43
CA ARG A 269 4.77 -37.84 22.80
C ARG A 269 3.89 -37.87 21.56
N VAL A 270 4.46 -38.25 20.42
CA VAL A 270 3.74 -38.47 19.16
C VAL A 270 2.72 -39.60 19.36
N LEU A 271 1.46 -39.31 19.03
CA LEU A 271 0.33 -40.23 19.19
C LEU A 271 -0.05 -40.91 17.89
N CYS A 272 0.08 -40.20 16.76
CA CYS A 272 -0.20 -40.70 15.43
C CYS A 272 0.76 -40.09 14.38
N PRO A 273 0.90 -40.71 13.19
CA PRO A 273 1.64 -40.10 12.09
C PRO A 273 1.02 -38.77 11.65
N PRO A 274 1.83 -37.75 11.30
CA PRO A 274 1.31 -36.48 10.79
C PRO A 274 0.60 -36.65 9.44
N ARG A 275 -0.51 -35.93 9.26
CA ARG A 275 -1.15 -35.78 7.95
C ARG A 275 -0.32 -34.89 7.03
N THR A 276 -0.34 -35.19 5.73
CA THR A 276 0.25 -34.34 4.71
C THR A 276 -0.45 -32.99 4.74
N ARG A 277 0.36 -31.93 4.77
CA ARG A 277 -0.11 -30.55 4.73
C ARG A 277 0.09 -30.03 3.32
N THR A 278 -0.98 -29.57 2.71
CA THR A 278 -0.92 -28.93 1.41
C THR A 278 -1.22 -27.46 1.60
N MET A 279 -0.32 -26.62 1.14
CA MET A 279 -0.54 -25.18 1.12
C MET A 279 -1.78 -24.89 0.28
N ILE A 280 -2.76 -24.18 0.84
CA ILE A 280 -3.89 -23.68 0.07
C ILE A 280 -3.31 -22.70 -0.94
N SER A 281 -3.29 -23.12 -2.21
CA SER A 281 -2.92 -22.24 -3.30
C SER A 281 -3.91 -21.09 -3.36
N PRO A 282 -3.46 -19.83 -3.53
CA PRO A 282 -4.36 -18.70 -3.68
C PRO A 282 -5.35 -18.97 -4.84
N THR A 283 -6.62 -18.60 -4.67
CA THR A 283 -7.60 -18.75 -5.73
C THR A 283 -7.23 -17.87 -6.93
N ALA A 284 -7.69 -18.23 -8.13
CA ALA A 284 -7.46 -17.41 -9.33
C ALA A 284 -7.94 -15.95 -9.14
N GLU A 285 -9.03 -15.76 -8.40
CA GLU A 285 -9.56 -14.45 -8.02
C GLU A 285 -8.64 -13.69 -7.07
N GLN A 286 -8.10 -14.35 -6.04
CA GLN A 286 -7.11 -13.75 -5.13
C GLN A 286 -5.84 -13.33 -5.89
N ILE A 287 -5.37 -14.18 -6.82
CA ILE A 287 -4.22 -13.87 -7.67
C ILE A 287 -4.51 -12.66 -8.56
N ALA A 288 -5.68 -12.64 -9.21
CA ALA A 288 -6.09 -11.52 -10.06
C ALA A 288 -6.17 -10.21 -9.26
N ARG A 289 -6.80 -10.23 -8.08
CA ARG A 289 -6.90 -9.07 -7.21
C ARG A 289 -5.52 -8.61 -6.73
N ALA A 290 -4.64 -9.52 -6.30
CA ALA A 290 -3.27 -9.18 -5.91
C ALA A 290 -2.48 -8.53 -7.05
N ASN A 291 -2.66 -8.98 -8.29
CA ASN A 291 -2.03 -8.37 -9.46
C ASN A 291 -2.57 -6.95 -9.74
N THR A 292 -3.86 -6.72 -9.56
CA THR A 292 -4.46 -5.38 -9.64
C THR A 292 -3.86 -4.44 -8.59
N ILE A 293 -3.76 -4.88 -7.33
CA ILE A 293 -3.13 -4.08 -6.26
C ILE A 293 -1.67 -3.81 -6.56
N ARG A 294 -0.90 -4.80 -7.05
CA ARG A 294 0.51 -4.59 -7.42
C ARG A 294 0.66 -3.56 -8.53
N THR A 295 -0.19 -3.64 -9.57
CA THR A 295 -0.21 -2.66 -10.65
C THR A 295 -0.52 -1.26 -10.10
N HIS A 296 -1.47 -1.16 -9.18
CA HIS A 296 -1.82 0.11 -8.54
C HIS A 296 -0.70 0.66 -7.65
N ARG A 297 -0.09 -0.19 -6.83
CA ARG A 297 1.12 0.12 -6.04
C ARG A 297 2.24 0.68 -6.92
N ASP A 298 2.48 0.07 -8.06
CA ASP A 298 3.55 0.49 -8.97
C ASP A 298 3.24 1.87 -9.58
N LYS A 299 1.97 2.16 -9.89
CA LYS A 299 1.53 3.51 -10.28
C LYS A 299 1.75 4.54 -9.17
N VAL A 300 1.34 4.24 -7.94
CA VAL A 300 1.54 5.13 -6.77
C VAL A 300 3.04 5.36 -6.52
N GLY A 301 3.86 4.31 -6.60
CA GLY A 301 5.31 4.39 -6.47
C GLY A 301 5.97 5.27 -7.53
N ASN A 302 5.50 5.19 -8.78
CA ASN A 302 5.96 6.08 -9.86
C ASN A 302 5.62 7.54 -9.58
N ILE A 303 4.41 7.85 -9.10
CA ILE A 303 4.00 9.20 -8.72
C ILE A 303 4.87 9.71 -7.56
N ALA A 304 5.10 8.88 -6.54
CA ALA A 304 5.96 9.21 -5.41
C ALA A 304 7.42 9.52 -5.84
N SER A 305 7.98 8.72 -6.75
CA SER A 305 9.31 8.97 -7.32
C SER A 305 9.37 10.31 -8.08
N VAL A 306 8.33 10.65 -8.85
CA VAL A 306 8.26 11.96 -9.52
C VAL A 306 8.17 13.09 -8.50
N ALA A 307 7.28 13.00 -7.52
CA ALA A 307 7.11 14.02 -6.48
C ALA A 307 8.42 14.23 -5.68
N LEU A 308 9.11 13.16 -5.28
CA LEU A 308 10.36 13.26 -4.54
C LEU A 308 11.48 13.89 -5.39
N ARG A 309 11.58 13.55 -6.68
CA ARG A 309 12.53 14.20 -7.61
C ARG A 309 12.23 15.68 -7.78
N VAL A 310 10.94 16.06 -7.76
CA VAL A 310 10.55 17.47 -7.77
C VAL A 310 11.03 18.15 -6.49
N VAL A 311 10.73 17.59 -5.31
CA VAL A 311 11.14 18.16 -4.02
C VAL A 311 12.66 18.31 -3.97
N LEU A 312 13.41 17.29 -4.40
CA LEU A 312 14.86 17.32 -4.44
C LEU A 312 15.39 18.48 -5.29
N LYS A 313 14.86 18.63 -6.50
CA LYS A 313 15.31 19.68 -7.43
C LYS A 313 14.87 21.08 -6.99
N ALA A 314 13.71 21.21 -6.33
CA ALA A 314 13.16 22.48 -5.91
C ALA A 314 13.66 22.95 -4.54
N TYR A 315 14.00 22.04 -3.61
CA TYR A 315 14.34 22.40 -2.22
C TYR A 315 15.66 21.78 -1.72
N GLY A 316 16.32 20.98 -2.55
CA GLY A 316 17.54 20.28 -2.18
C GLY A 316 17.32 19.00 -1.39
N LEU A 317 18.42 18.31 -1.09
CA LEU A 317 18.44 16.97 -0.51
C LEU A 317 17.79 16.93 0.89
N VAL A 318 18.13 17.88 1.76
CA VAL A 318 17.67 17.88 3.15
C VAL A 318 16.14 17.93 3.21
N ARG A 319 15.51 18.82 2.45
CA ARG A 319 14.05 18.94 2.42
C ARG A 319 13.40 17.70 1.79
N ALA A 320 13.99 17.14 0.74
CA ALA A 320 13.50 15.90 0.13
C ALA A 320 13.52 14.73 1.13
N GLN A 321 14.60 14.59 1.92
CA GLN A 321 14.68 13.60 2.99
C GLN A 321 13.60 13.83 4.06
N THR A 322 13.38 15.08 4.49
CA THR A 322 12.31 15.41 5.44
C THR A 322 10.93 15.03 4.89
N VAL A 323 10.62 15.36 3.64
CA VAL A 323 9.34 15.02 3.02
C VAL A 323 9.17 13.50 2.91
N ALA A 324 10.21 12.79 2.47
CA ALA A 324 10.18 11.32 2.40
C ALA A 324 9.95 10.70 3.78
N GLN A 325 10.63 11.19 4.81
CA GLN A 325 10.44 10.71 6.18
C GLN A 325 9.01 10.96 6.68
N ASN A 326 8.48 12.16 6.46
CA ASN A 326 7.11 12.50 6.84
C ASN A 326 6.08 11.58 6.16
N VAL A 327 6.27 11.26 4.88
CA VAL A 327 5.41 10.29 4.17
C VAL A 327 5.50 8.92 4.83
N VAL A 328 6.70 8.43 5.10
CA VAL A 328 6.91 7.14 5.78
C VAL A 328 6.23 7.12 7.14
N ASP A 329 6.34 8.19 7.92
CA ASP A 329 5.73 8.29 9.26
C ASP A 329 4.20 8.30 9.19
N VAL A 330 3.62 9.07 8.26
CA VAL A 330 2.16 9.10 8.04
C VAL A 330 1.66 7.73 7.57
N VAL A 331 2.37 7.09 6.64
CA VAL A 331 2.04 5.75 6.16
C VAL A 331 2.09 4.76 7.32
N ASN A 332 3.19 4.71 8.07
CA ASN A 332 3.33 3.81 9.21
C ASN A 332 2.22 4.02 10.26
N ALA A 333 1.89 5.27 10.59
CA ALA A 333 0.78 5.56 11.50
C ALA A 333 -0.56 5.07 10.93
N GLY A 334 -0.78 5.20 9.62
CA GLY A 334 -1.96 4.67 8.94
C GLY A 334 -2.02 3.13 8.95
N LEU A 335 -0.89 2.46 8.69
CA LEU A 335 -0.78 1.01 8.74
C LEU A 335 -1.11 0.47 10.14
N VAL A 336 -0.56 1.07 11.20
CA VAL A 336 -0.90 0.69 12.59
C VAL A 336 -2.40 0.83 12.86
N ARG A 337 -3.01 1.95 12.46
CA ARG A 337 -4.46 2.17 12.66
C ARG A 337 -5.33 1.14 11.96
N ASN A 338 -4.86 0.57 10.85
CA ASN A 338 -5.57 -0.47 10.09
C ASN A 338 -5.18 -1.90 10.52
N GLY A 339 -4.46 -2.06 11.64
CA GLY A 339 -4.05 -3.37 12.14
C GLY A 339 -2.96 -4.04 11.30
N VAL A 340 -2.29 -3.29 10.42
CA VAL A 340 -1.23 -3.82 9.56
C VAL A 340 0.02 -4.09 10.39
N GLN A 341 0.46 -5.33 10.29
CA GLN A 341 1.54 -5.96 11.03
C GLN A 341 2.97 -5.39 10.82
N PHE A 342 3.18 -4.62 9.77
CA PHE A 342 4.51 -4.22 9.34
C PHE A 342 4.63 -2.70 9.25
N ARG A 343 5.87 -2.25 9.26
CA ARG A 343 6.25 -0.86 9.03
C ARG A 343 7.19 -0.76 7.85
N LEU A 344 7.10 0.38 7.20
CA LEU A 344 8.06 0.85 6.23
C LEU A 344 9.29 1.37 6.99
N LEU A 345 10.46 0.94 6.54
CA LEU A 345 11.73 1.50 6.97
C LEU A 345 12.15 2.56 5.97
N SER A 346 12.38 3.77 6.49
CA SER A 346 13.19 4.78 5.82
C SER A 346 14.64 4.27 5.81
N ARG A 347 15.04 3.57 4.74
CA ARG A 347 16.47 3.37 4.47
C ARG A 347 16.96 4.57 3.68
N TYR A 348 18.18 5.00 4.01
CA TYR A 348 18.83 6.15 3.40
C TYR A 348 18.66 6.12 1.88
N VAL A 349 18.24 7.26 1.35
CA VAL A 349 18.20 7.51 -0.08
C VAL A 349 19.63 7.78 -0.55
N GLU A 350 20.47 6.76 -0.59
CA GLU A 350 21.85 6.88 -1.10
C GLU A 350 21.86 7.13 -2.61
N ASN A 351 20.79 6.72 -3.31
CA ASN A 351 20.53 7.02 -4.71
C ASN A 351 19.08 7.53 -4.87
N LEU A 352 18.91 8.84 -5.03
CA LEU A 352 17.61 9.54 -5.17
C LEU A 352 16.76 9.11 -6.36
N ASP A 353 17.33 8.32 -7.26
CA ASP A 353 16.60 7.73 -8.38
C ASP A 353 15.70 6.56 -7.96
N LYS A 354 15.93 5.97 -6.78
CA LYS A 354 15.13 4.85 -6.27
C LYS A 354 14.90 5.00 -4.76
N LEU A 355 13.67 5.34 -4.37
CA LEU A 355 13.22 5.19 -3.00
C LEU A 355 13.10 3.68 -2.71
N VAL A 356 14.09 3.12 -2.01
CA VAL A 356 14.04 1.72 -1.55
C VAL A 356 13.35 1.69 -0.20
N ILE A 357 12.08 1.28 -0.21
CA ILE A 357 11.31 1.11 1.02
C ILE A 357 11.57 -0.29 1.55
N GLY A 358 12.26 -0.39 2.68
CA GLY A 358 12.36 -1.65 3.42
C GLY A 358 11.07 -1.94 4.15
N VAL A 359 10.74 -3.22 4.37
CA VAL A 359 9.59 -3.63 5.19
C VAL A 359 10.13 -4.41 6.39
N ARG A 360 9.65 -4.08 7.59
CA ARG A 360 9.98 -4.81 8.83
C ARG A 360 8.74 -5.04 9.66
N ARG A 361 8.69 -6.14 10.41
CA ARG A 361 7.63 -6.36 11.41
C ARG A 361 7.77 -5.38 12.58
N TRP A 362 6.69 -5.12 13.29
CA TRP A 362 6.71 -4.29 14.50
C TRP A 362 7.50 -4.92 15.65
N GLU A 363 7.54 -6.25 15.72
CA GLU A 363 8.17 -7.03 16.80
C GLU A 363 9.69 -7.26 16.61
N GLU A 364 10.25 -6.81 15.49
CA GLU A 364 11.68 -6.84 15.19
C GLU A 364 12.30 -5.43 15.24
#